data_AF-A0A3C2DVY6-F1
#
_entry.id   AF-A0A3C2DVY6-F1
#
_cell.length_a   1.000
_cell.length_b   1.000
_cell.length_c   1.000
_cell.angle_alpha   90.00
_cell.angle_beta   90.00
_cell.angle_gamma   90.00
#
_symmetry.space_group_name_H-M   'P 1'
#
loop_
_entity.id
_entity.type
_entity.pdbx_description
1 polymer ?
#
loop_
_entity_poly.entity_id
_entity_poly.type
_entity_poly.pdbx_seq_one_letter_code
_entity_poly.pdbx_strand_id
1 'polypeptide(L)'
;MTLKELLGTSYRDGMTVEEVEKAFGEAGAKLFDLSKGEYVGKGRYQTLEADVKAKMDENAALVKQLDELKKNSSENVKAEIAKLQEQLKAKDEEYTQKYNAREKEYLIDGILRDSKPRNLGALKGALNGKFDFTKAEVKDGKVAGLSEILTQLKESDGYLFEDSVAAPKGAGLPPAGKNAGAKTDEFNFGFTGVRAKTQG
;
A
#
# COMPACT_ATOMS: atom_id res chain seq x y z
N MET A 1 -13.20 -7.45 -14.48
CA MET A 1 -12.06 -6.97 -15.26
C MET A 1 -11.05 -8.09 -15.36
N THR A 2 -10.88 -8.64 -16.56
CA THR A 2 -9.91 -9.72 -16.87
C THR A 2 -8.58 -9.13 -17.32
N LEU A 3 -7.51 -9.94 -17.34
CA LEU A 3 -6.21 -9.51 -17.90
C LEU A 3 -6.32 -9.06 -19.36
N LYS A 4 -7.16 -9.76 -20.15
CA LYS A 4 -7.43 -9.43 -21.55
C LYS A 4 -8.18 -8.10 -21.69
N GLU A 5 -9.12 -7.80 -20.80
CA GLU A 5 -9.83 -6.51 -20.76
C GLU A 5 -8.91 -5.36 -20.33
N LEU A 6 -7.98 -5.61 -19.40
CA LEU A 6 -7.08 -4.60 -18.87
C LEU A 6 -5.94 -4.25 -19.84
N LEU A 7 -5.33 -5.27 -20.45
CA LEU A 7 -4.18 -5.12 -21.35
C LEU A 7 -4.59 -4.89 -22.82
N GLY A 8 -5.85 -5.12 -23.16
CA GLY A 8 -6.40 -4.87 -24.50
C GLY A 8 -5.58 -5.54 -25.61
N THR A 9 -5.10 -4.74 -26.56
CA THR A 9 -4.30 -5.22 -27.70
C THR A 9 -2.91 -5.72 -27.31
N SER A 10 -2.42 -5.33 -26.12
CA SER A 10 -1.14 -5.82 -25.60
C SER A 10 -1.27 -7.22 -25.00
N TYR A 11 -2.48 -7.76 -24.84
CA TYR A 11 -2.71 -9.13 -24.37
C TYR A 11 -2.36 -10.19 -25.43
N ARG A 12 -1.60 -11.20 -25.02
CA ARG A 12 -1.23 -12.40 -25.77
C ARG A 12 -1.13 -13.59 -24.82
N ASP A 13 -1.60 -14.75 -25.28
CA ASP A 13 -1.41 -15.99 -24.54
C ASP A 13 0.07 -16.37 -24.52
N GLY A 14 0.55 -16.82 -23.36
CA GLY A 14 1.95 -17.21 -23.15
C GLY A 14 2.94 -16.06 -22.90
N MET A 15 2.46 -14.86 -22.53
CA MET A 15 3.37 -13.79 -22.12
C MET A 15 4.27 -14.19 -20.94
N THR A 16 5.53 -13.75 -20.99
CA THR A 16 6.44 -13.85 -19.85
C THR A 16 6.08 -12.83 -18.76
N VAL A 17 6.59 -13.03 -17.54
CA VAL A 17 6.38 -12.08 -16.43
C VAL A 17 6.85 -10.66 -16.80
N GLU A 18 7.96 -10.55 -17.51
CA GLU A 18 8.53 -9.27 -17.97
C GLU A 18 7.61 -8.60 -19.02
N GLU A 19 7.03 -9.37 -19.93
CA GLU A 19 6.08 -8.86 -20.92
C GLU A 19 4.78 -8.39 -20.27
N VAL A 20 4.30 -9.13 -19.26
CA VAL A 20 3.13 -8.72 -18.46
C VAL A 20 3.43 -7.42 -17.70
N GLU A 21 4.56 -7.31 -17.00
CA GLU A 21 4.95 -6.08 -16.29
C GLU A 21 4.99 -4.87 -17.22
N LYS A 22 5.58 -5.03 -18.40
CA LYS A 22 5.68 -3.98 -19.40
C LYS A 22 4.31 -3.57 -19.94
N ALA A 23 3.46 -4.55 -20.26
CA ALA A 23 2.10 -4.30 -20.75
C ALA A 23 1.22 -3.61 -19.69
N PHE A 24 1.35 -3.99 -18.42
CA PHE A 24 0.68 -3.30 -17.31
C PHE A 24 1.17 -1.85 -17.21
N GLY A 25 2.48 -1.62 -17.25
CA GLY A 25 3.07 -0.28 -17.22
C GLY A 25 2.56 0.62 -18.35
N GLU A 26 2.46 0.09 -19.57
CA GLU A 26 1.89 0.80 -20.74
C GLU A 26 0.38 1.07 -20.59
N ALA A 27 -0.36 0.16 -19.96
CA ALA A 27 -1.78 0.34 -19.63
C ALA A 27 -2.02 1.30 -18.44
N GLY A 28 -0.95 1.89 -17.86
CA GLY A 28 -1.04 2.78 -16.72
C GLY A 28 -1.32 2.07 -15.38
N ALA A 29 -1.14 0.75 -15.32
CA ALA A 29 -1.29 -0.07 -14.13
C ALA A 29 0.09 -0.55 -13.63
N LYS A 30 0.34 -0.54 -12.32
CA LYS A 30 1.60 -1.05 -11.74
C LYS A 30 1.32 -2.34 -10.97
N LEU A 31 2.15 -3.35 -11.15
CA LEU A 31 2.12 -4.57 -10.33
C LEU A 31 2.82 -4.27 -9.00
N PHE A 32 2.20 -4.70 -7.90
CA PHE A 32 2.78 -4.62 -6.56
C PHE A 32 3.02 -6.03 -6.04
N ASP A 33 4.23 -6.27 -5.55
CA ASP A 33 4.57 -7.52 -4.89
C ASP A 33 3.97 -7.55 -3.48
N LEU A 34 2.87 -8.29 -3.33
CA LEU A 34 2.17 -8.48 -2.05
C LEU A 34 2.90 -9.45 -1.13
N SER A 35 3.87 -10.23 -1.62
CA SER A 35 4.59 -11.23 -0.82
C SER A 35 5.48 -10.60 0.26
N LYS A 36 5.88 -9.34 0.05
CA LYS A 36 6.67 -8.56 1.00
C LYS A 36 5.85 -8.02 2.18
N GLY A 37 4.52 -8.14 2.14
CA GLY A 37 3.63 -7.71 3.22
C GLY A 37 3.50 -6.19 3.41
N GLU A 38 4.05 -5.39 2.48
CA GLU A 38 4.10 -3.92 2.57
C GLU A 38 2.77 -3.23 2.19
N TYR A 39 1.82 -3.96 1.60
CA TYR A 39 0.53 -3.40 1.19
C TYR A 39 -0.57 -3.71 2.21
N VAL A 40 -1.07 -2.67 2.87
CA VAL A 40 -2.32 -2.70 3.63
C VAL A 40 -3.36 -1.92 2.85
N GLY A 41 -4.41 -2.61 2.38
CA GLY A 41 -5.49 -1.96 1.65
C GLY A 41 -6.15 -0.85 2.49
N LYS A 42 -6.56 0.25 1.86
CA LYS A 42 -7.13 1.44 2.52
C LYS A 42 -8.21 1.12 3.56
N GLY A 43 -9.12 0.18 3.25
CA GLY A 43 -10.14 -0.26 4.19
C GLY A 43 -9.56 -0.91 5.45
N ARG A 44 -8.57 -1.82 5.29
CA ARG A 44 -7.87 -2.44 6.43
C ARG A 44 -7.08 -1.43 7.24
N TYR A 45 -6.49 -0.42 6.59
CA TYR A 45 -5.78 0.67 7.28
C TYR A 45 -6.73 1.48 8.16
N GLN A 46 -7.86 1.94 7.61
CA GLN A 46 -8.88 2.69 8.36
C GLN A 46 -9.45 1.86 9.53
N THR A 47 -9.66 0.56 9.33
CA THR A 47 -10.07 -0.33 10.42
C THR A 47 -8.99 -0.41 11.51
N LEU A 48 -7.71 -0.56 11.13
CA LEU A 48 -6.61 -0.60 12.09
C LEU A 48 -6.46 0.72 12.85
N GLU A 49 -6.61 1.85 12.16
CA GLU A 49 -6.60 3.19 12.76
C GLU A 49 -7.74 3.36 13.78
N ALA A 50 -8.96 2.99 13.40
CA ALA A 50 -10.10 3.04 14.31
C ALA A 50 -9.90 2.12 15.53
N ASP A 51 -9.36 0.92 15.33
CA ASP A 51 -9.10 -0.05 16.40
C ASP A 51 -7.99 0.45 17.35
N VAL A 52 -6.90 1.03 16.82
CA VAL A 52 -5.84 1.66 17.61
C VAL A 52 -6.40 2.81 18.45
N LYS A 53 -7.22 3.68 17.86
CA LYS A 53 -7.84 4.79 18.58
C LYS A 53 -8.77 4.30 19.68
N ALA A 54 -9.61 3.30 19.40
CA ALA A 54 -10.47 2.68 20.41
C ALA A 54 -9.67 2.06 21.56
N LYS A 55 -8.51 1.43 21.27
CA LYS A 55 -7.62 0.88 22.30
C LYS A 55 -6.97 1.95 23.17
N MET A 56 -6.62 3.10 22.61
CA MET A 56 -6.15 4.24 23.41
C MET A 56 -7.24 4.78 24.33
N ASP A 57 -8.48 4.90 23.84
CA ASP A 57 -9.61 5.35 24.65
C ASP A 57 -9.92 4.34 25.78
N GLU A 58 -9.82 3.03 25.50
CA GLU A 58 -9.94 1.95 26.49
C GLU A 58 -8.84 2.04 27.56
N ASN A 59 -7.58 2.26 27.17
CA ASN A 59 -6.48 2.45 28.13
C ASN A 59 -6.68 3.68 29.00
N ALA A 60 -7.16 4.80 28.43
CA ALA A 60 -7.50 5.99 29.21
C ALA A 60 -8.61 5.72 30.25
N ALA A 61 -9.59 4.88 29.91
CA ALA A 61 -10.62 4.44 30.85
C ALA A 61 -10.05 3.53 31.95
N LEU A 62 -9.16 2.59 31.60
CA LEU A 62 -8.47 1.73 32.56
C LEU A 62 -7.62 2.53 33.55
N VAL A 63 -6.92 3.58 33.11
CA VAL A 63 -6.17 4.49 34.00
C VAL A 63 -7.10 5.09 35.05
N LYS A 64 -8.30 5.56 34.66
CA LYS A 64 -9.29 6.13 35.59
C LYS A 64 -9.81 5.09 36.58
N GLN A 65 -10.08 3.87 36.12
CA GLN A 65 -10.51 2.77 37.00
C GLN A 65 -9.40 2.40 38.00
N LEU A 66 -8.14 2.39 37.57
CA LEU A 66 -6.99 2.20 38.46
C LEU A 66 -6.87 3.32 39.49
N ASP A 67 -7.10 4.58 39.10
CA ASP A 67 -7.13 5.72 40.02
C ASP A 67 -8.23 5.58 41.08
N GLU A 68 -9.41 5.08 40.69
CA GLU A 68 -10.51 4.81 41.61
C GLU A 68 -10.18 3.65 42.57
N LEU A 69 -9.65 2.54 42.05
CA LEU A 69 -9.25 1.39 42.85
C LEU A 69 -8.16 1.75 43.86
N LYS A 70 -7.23 2.63 43.48
CA LYS A 70 -6.15 3.13 44.35
C LYS A 70 -6.67 3.82 45.61
N LYS A 71 -7.79 4.54 45.52
CA LYS A 71 -8.34 5.33 46.65
C LYS A 71 -8.75 4.45 47.83
N ASN A 72 -9.21 3.23 47.57
CA ASN A 72 -9.74 2.30 48.58
C ASN A 72 -8.82 1.11 48.86
N SER A 73 -7.59 1.14 48.34
CA SER A 73 -6.63 0.03 48.42
C SER A 73 -5.65 0.16 49.60
N SER A 74 -5.12 -0.96 50.07
CA SER A 74 -4.01 -0.99 51.03
C SER A 74 -2.71 -0.45 50.43
N GLU A 75 -1.76 -0.02 51.26
CA GLU A 75 -0.46 0.56 50.84
C GLU A 75 0.30 -0.29 49.80
N ASN A 76 0.38 -1.60 50.00
CA ASN A 76 1.02 -2.53 49.07
C ASN A 76 0.31 -2.57 47.71
N VAL A 77 -1.02 -2.50 47.70
CA VAL A 77 -1.83 -2.49 46.47
C VAL A 77 -1.75 -1.13 45.76
N LYS A 78 -1.65 -0.03 46.52
CA LYS A 78 -1.45 1.32 45.96
C LYS A 78 -0.13 1.45 45.20
N ALA A 79 0.94 0.81 45.68
CA ALA A 79 2.24 0.78 45.00
C ALA A 79 2.19 -0.01 43.68
N GLU A 80 1.55 -1.18 43.70
CA GLU A 80 1.34 -2.00 42.49
C GLU A 80 0.49 -1.24 41.44
N ILE A 81 -0.58 -0.57 41.89
CA ILE A 81 -1.43 0.26 41.02
C ILE A 81 -0.63 1.42 40.42
N ALA A 82 0.21 2.11 41.21
CA ALA A 82 1.04 3.21 40.69
C ALA A 82 2.00 2.73 39.59
N LYS A 83 2.63 1.56 39.79
CA LYS A 83 3.51 0.95 38.81
C LYS A 83 2.77 0.57 37.52
N LEU A 84 1.57 -0.02 37.64
CA LEU A 84 0.73 -0.36 36.49
C LEU A 84 0.27 0.90 35.72
N GLN A 85 -0.04 1.99 36.43
CA GLN A 85 -0.39 3.27 35.80
C GLN A 85 0.77 3.87 35.00
N GLU A 86 2.00 3.84 35.51
CA GLU A 86 3.17 4.31 34.78
C GLU A 86 3.47 3.44 33.55
N GLN A 87 3.39 2.11 33.69
CA GLN A 87 3.60 1.20 32.56
C GLN A 87 2.57 1.40 31.45
N LEU A 88 1.30 1.65 31.80
CA LEU A 88 0.24 1.89 30.84
C LEU A 88 0.46 3.23 30.11
N LYS A 89 0.79 4.31 30.84
CA LYS A 89 1.12 5.61 30.24
C LYS A 89 2.32 5.52 29.28
N ALA A 90 3.39 4.87 29.69
CA ALA A 90 4.58 4.70 28.86
C ALA A 90 4.26 3.93 27.56
N LYS A 91 3.45 2.87 27.65
CA LYS A 91 3.00 2.13 26.47
C LYS A 91 2.08 2.94 25.57
N ASP A 92 1.14 3.70 26.14
CA ASP A 92 0.26 4.57 25.35
C ASP A 92 1.05 5.64 24.59
N GLU A 93 2.03 6.27 25.24
CA GLU A 93 2.91 7.23 24.59
C GLU A 93 3.72 6.57 23.46
N GLU A 94 4.28 5.38 23.70
CA GLU A 94 5.03 4.62 22.69
C GLU A 94 4.16 4.23 21.50
N TYR A 95 2.95 3.71 21.74
CA TYR A 95 2.02 3.35 20.69
C TYR A 95 1.53 4.56 19.91
N THR A 96 1.25 5.67 20.59
CA THR A 96 0.86 6.94 19.95
C THR A 96 1.95 7.46 19.05
N GLN A 97 3.20 7.48 19.53
CA GLN A 97 4.34 7.91 18.72
C GLN A 97 4.56 7.01 17.51
N LYS A 98 4.54 5.69 17.70
CA LYS A 98 4.69 4.72 16.60
C LYS A 98 3.57 4.81 15.58
N TYR A 99 2.33 4.99 16.04
CA TYR A 99 1.17 5.15 15.18
C TYR A 99 1.29 6.41 14.33
N ASN A 100 1.49 7.57 14.96
CA ASN A 100 1.63 8.85 14.27
C ASN A 100 2.81 8.84 13.30
N ALA A 101 3.94 8.22 13.68
CA ALA A 101 5.10 8.08 12.79
C ALA A 101 4.77 7.25 11.54
N ARG A 102 4.11 6.09 11.72
CA ARG A 102 3.73 5.21 10.61
C ARG A 102 2.65 5.82 9.71
N GLU A 103 1.64 6.46 10.29
CA GLU A 103 0.60 7.18 9.53
C GLU A 103 1.24 8.27 8.67
N LYS A 104 2.07 9.10 9.29
CA LYS A 104 2.79 10.15 8.60
C LYS A 104 3.66 9.61 7.47
N GLU A 105 4.43 8.55 7.71
CA GLU A 105 5.26 7.89 6.70
C GLU A 105 4.41 7.35 5.54
N TYR A 106 3.28 6.70 5.84
CA TYR A 106 2.35 6.20 4.83
C TYR A 106 1.76 7.33 3.96
N LEU A 107 1.34 8.44 4.58
CA LEU A 107 0.81 9.59 3.86
C LEU A 107 1.87 10.24 2.98
N ILE A 108 3.10 10.40 3.50
CA ILE A 108 4.24 10.90 2.73
C ILE A 108 4.47 9.99 1.52
N ASP A 109 4.62 8.68 1.73
CA ASP A 109 4.90 7.72 0.65
C ASP A 109 3.76 7.66 -0.37
N GLY A 110 2.50 7.77 0.06
CA GLY A 110 1.35 7.88 -0.81
C GLY A 110 1.45 9.10 -1.73
N ILE A 111 1.66 10.28 -1.16
CA ILE A 111 1.80 11.54 -1.92
C ILE A 111 2.98 11.47 -2.90
N LEU A 112 4.12 10.93 -2.47
CA LEU A 112 5.29 10.77 -3.32
C LEU A 112 5.03 9.80 -4.48
N ARG A 113 4.33 8.69 -4.25
CA ARG A 113 3.95 7.75 -5.32
C ARG A 113 2.96 8.37 -6.29
N ASP A 114 1.94 9.07 -5.78
CA ASP A 114 0.90 9.73 -6.59
C ASP A 114 1.47 10.85 -7.46
N SER A 115 2.63 11.42 -7.07
CA SER A 115 3.34 12.40 -7.89
C SER A 115 3.89 11.84 -9.20
N LYS A 116 3.91 10.50 -9.37
CA LYS A 116 4.46 9.75 -10.52
C LYS A 116 5.94 10.03 -10.80
N PRO A 117 6.83 9.76 -9.83
CA PRO A 117 8.27 9.92 -10.06
C PRO A 117 8.78 8.82 -10.98
N ARG A 118 9.76 9.14 -11.82
CA ARG A 118 10.52 8.12 -12.59
C ARG A 118 11.30 7.20 -11.66
N ASN A 119 11.81 7.73 -10.55
CA ASN A 119 12.47 6.97 -9.50
C ASN A 119 12.16 7.59 -8.13
N LEU A 120 11.54 6.81 -7.24
CA LEU A 120 11.13 7.27 -5.91
C LEU A 120 12.32 7.71 -5.05
N GLY A 121 13.46 7.02 -5.15
CA GLY A 121 14.69 7.35 -4.42
C GLY A 121 15.31 8.66 -4.90
N ALA A 122 15.32 8.92 -6.21
CA ALA A 122 15.79 10.18 -6.77
C ALA A 122 14.90 11.35 -6.35
N LEU A 123 13.57 11.17 -6.38
CA LEU A 123 12.64 12.19 -5.88
C LEU A 123 12.84 12.45 -4.38
N LYS A 124 12.96 11.41 -3.55
CA LYS A 124 13.25 11.55 -2.12
C LYS A 124 14.57 12.31 -1.89
N GLY A 125 15.59 12.02 -2.69
CA GLY A 125 16.86 12.75 -2.68
C GLY A 125 16.72 14.23 -3.04
N ALA A 126 15.94 14.56 -4.07
CA ALA A 126 15.70 15.95 -4.49
C ALA A 126 14.87 16.77 -3.48
N LEU A 127 14.07 16.08 -2.65
CA LEU A 127 13.29 16.69 -1.57
C LEU A 127 14.10 16.88 -0.27
N ASN A 128 15.20 16.14 -0.10
CA ASN A 128 16.08 16.33 1.05
C ASN A 128 16.62 17.77 1.07
N GLY A 129 16.37 18.47 2.17
CA GLY A 129 16.72 19.88 2.34
C GLY A 129 15.68 20.88 1.81
N LYS A 130 14.71 20.45 1.00
CA LYS A 130 13.55 21.29 0.60
C LYS A 130 12.33 21.06 1.50
N PHE A 131 12.20 19.84 2.05
CA PHE A 131 11.13 19.48 2.96
C PHE A 131 11.67 18.71 4.17
N ASP A 132 11.29 19.12 5.38
CA ASP A 132 11.65 18.43 6.60
C ASP A 132 10.57 17.39 6.95
N PHE A 133 10.80 16.16 6.51
CA PHE A 133 9.92 15.03 6.79
C PHE A 133 9.80 14.75 8.30
N THR A 134 10.76 15.14 9.14
CA THR A 134 10.65 14.93 10.60
C THR A 134 9.66 15.88 11.26
N LYS A 135 9.55 17.11 10.74
CA LYS A 135 8.63 18.15 11.24
C LYS A 135 7.32 18.26 10.47
N ALA A 136 7.18 17.49 9.40
CA ALA A 136 5.97 17.49 8.59
C ALA A 136 4.69 17.24 9.42
N GLU A 137 3.72 18.14 9.29
CA GLU A 137 2.43 18.08 9.98
C GLU A 137 1.41 17.34 9.11
N VAL A 138 0.64 16.45 9.74
CA VAL A 138 -0.52 15.82 9.11
C VAL A 138 -1.77 16.63 9.47
N LYS A 139 -2.46 17.18 8.48
CA LYS A 139 -3.74 17.88 8.60
C LYS A 139 -4.74 17.27 7.64
N ASP A 140 -5.90 16.84 8.15
CA ASP A 140 -6.99 16.26 7.36
C ASP A 140 -6.54 15.08 6.47
N GLY A 141 -5.65 14.23 6.99
CA GLY A 141 -5.10 13.08 6.25
C GLY A 141 -4.16 13.49 5.10
N LYS A 142 -3.62 14.71 5.12
CA LYS A 142 -2.62 15.21 4.17
C LYS A 142 -1.41 15.77 4.89
N VAL A 143 -0.25 15.63 4.26
CA VAL A 143 0.98 16.22 4.74
C VAL A 143 1.04 17.68 4.27
N ALA A 144 0.98 18.62 5.20
CA ALA A 144 1.00 20.05 4.89
C ALA A 144 2.31 20.44 4.16
N GLY A 145 2.19 21.30 3.13
CA GLY A 145 3.33 21.84 2.37
C GLY A 145 4.00 20.88 1.39
N LEU A 146 3.86 19.55 1.54
CA LEU A 146 4.51 18.58 0.65
C LEU A 146 3.99 18.66 -0.79
N SER A 147 2.68 18.87 -0.97
CA SER A 147 2.06 18.97 -2.32
C SER A 147 2.52 20.20 -3.09
N GLU A 148 2.74 21.32 -2.39
CA GLU A 148 3.19 22.57 -3.00
C GLU A 148 4.64 22.44 -3.49
N ILE A 149 5.51 21.85 -2.67
CA ILE A 149 6.91 21.60 -3.02
C ILE A 149 7.01 20.65 -4.22
N LEU A 150 6.17 19.60 -4.26
CA LEU A 150 6.15 18.69 -5.41
C LEU A 150 5.69 19.37 -6.70
N THR A 151 4.80 20.37 -6.60
CA THR A 151 4.36 21.15 -7.77
C THR A 151 5.49 22.03 -8.28
N GLN A 152 6.18 22.75 -7.39
CA GLN A 152 7.35 23.55 -7.74
C GLN A 152 8.48 22.69 -8.31
N LEU A 153 8.70 21.50 -7.75
CA LEU A 153 9.72 20.58 -8.22
C LEU A 153 9.40 20.02 -9.61
N LYS A 154 8.11 19.86 -9.96
CA LYS A 154 7.71 19.51 -11.34
C LYS A 154 8.05 20.60 -12.34
N GLU A 155 7.97 21.86 -11.93
CA GLU A 155 8.32 23.01 -12.77
C GLU A 155 9.84 23.17 -12.91
N SER A 156 10.61 23.03 -11.82
CA SER A 156 12.06 23.20 -11.83
C SER A 156 12.82 21.97 -12.34
N ASP A 157 12.38 20.78 -11.93
CA ASP A 157 13.07 19.50 -12.10
C ASP A 157 12.12 18.45 -12.71
N GLY A 158 11.37 18.84 -13.75
CA GLY A 158 10.37 18.00 -14.41
C GLY A 158 10.88 16.63 -14.87
N TYR A 159 12.18 16.50 -15.16
CA TYR A 159 12.83 15.24 -15.52
C TYR A 159 12.74 14.15 -14.43
N LEU A 160 12.48 14.52 -13.17
CA LEU A 160 12.27 13.58 -12.07
C LEU A 160 10.91 12.87 -12.14
N PHE A 161 9.98 13.40 -12.94
CA PHE A 161 8.61 12.94 -13.05
C PHE A 161 8.35 12.29 -14.41
N GLU A 162 7.39 11.38 -14.44
CA GLU A 162 6.89 10.80 -15.68
C GLU A 162 6.11 11.88 -16.45
N ASP A 163 6.52 12.20 -17.68
CA ASP A 163 5.76 13.10 -18.56
C ASP A 163 4.44 12.44 -18.96
N SER A 164 3.32 13.17 -18.85
CA SER A 164 2.00 12.71 -19.31
C SER A 164 1.87 12.71 -20.85
N VAL A 165 2.93 12.38 -21.58
CA VAL A 165 2.93 12.40 -23.05
C VAL A 165 2.73 10.98 -23.58
N ALA A 166 1.63 10.84 -24.32
CA ALA A 166 1.17 9.66 -25.01
C ALA A 166 2.30 8.87 -25.69
N ALA A 167 2.20 7.55 -25.62
CA ALA A 167 3.12 6.60 -26.24
C ALA A 167 3.44 6.98 -27.71
N PRO A 168 4.71 6.81 -28.14
CA PRO A 168 5.13 7.18 -29.50
C PRO A 168 4.38 6.32 -30.53
N LYS A 169 3.67 6.97 -31.46
CA LYS A 169 3.11 6.35 -32.66
C LYS A 169 4.25 5.93 -33.59
N GLY A 170 4.72 4.70 -33.44
CA GLY A 170 5.69 4.07 -34.34
C GLY A 170 5.05 3.72 -35.68
N ALA A 171 5.64 4.23 -36.76
CA ALA A 171 5.21 4.07 -38.14
C ALA A 171 5.41 2.64 -38.68
N GLY A 172 4.38 2.14 -39.37
CA GLY A 172 4.45 1.32 -40.59
C GLY A 172 5.29 0.03 -40.60
N LEU A 173 4.60 -1.11 -40.54
CA LEU A 173 4.93 -2.29 -41.36
C LEU A 173 3.65 -2.87 -41.99
N PRO A 174 3.66 -3.28 -43.28
CA PRO A 174 2.47 -3.77 -43.99
C PRO A 174 2.08 -5.20 -43.54
N PRO A 175 0.82 -5.61 -43.72
CA PRO A 175 0.31 -6.88 -43.20
C PRO A 175 0.79 -8.05 -44.06
N ALA A 176 1.48 -9.00 -43.44
CA ALA A 176 1.81 -10.27 -44.07
C ALA A 176 0.87 -11.38 -43.55
N GLY A 177 0.10 -11.95 -44.48
CA GLY A 177 -0.17 -13.39 -44.48
C GLY A 177 -1.44 -13.89 -43.81
N LYS A 178 -2.49 -14.08 -44.63
CA LYS A 178 -3.56 -15.07 -44.44
C LYS A 178 -2.97 -16.43 -44.03
N ASN A 179 -3.54 -17.05 -43.00
CA ASN A 179 -3.89 -18.47 -43.06
C ASN A 179 -5.14 -18.75 -42.23
N ALA A 180 -6.12 -19.34 -42.91
CA ALA A 180 -7.38 -19.82 -42.40
C ALA A 180 -7.17 -21.14 -41.64
N GLY A 181 -7.96 -21.38 -40.59
CA GLY A 181 -8.00 -22.68 -39.92
C GLY A 181 -8.66 -22.65 -38.54
N ALA A 182 -9.89 -22.15 -38.44
CA ALA A 182 -10.71 -22.43 -37.27
C ALA A 182 -11.29 -23.85 -37.38
N LYS A 183 -10.97 -24.74 -36.45
CA LYS A 183 -11.93 -25.61 -35.75
C LYS A 183 -11.42 -25.95 -34.35
N THR A 184 -12.30 -25.68 -33.40
CA THR A 184 -12.37 -26.15 -32.02
C THR A 184 -12.25 -27.67 -31.95
N ASP A 185 -11.66 -28.22 -30.88
CA ASP A 185 -12.27 -29.26 -30.05
C ASP A 185 -11.45 -29.52 -28.78
N GLU A 186 -12.14 -29.26 -27.65
CA GLU A 186 -12.11 -29.92 -26.34
C GLU A 186 -10.78 -30.17 -25.60
N PHE A 187 -10.64 -29.41 -24.51
CA PHE A 187 -9.64 -29.58 -23.46
C PHE A 187 -10.04 -30.77 -22.54
N ASN A 188 -9.30 -31.87 -22.62
CA ASN A 188 -9.51 -33.08 -21.80
C ASN A 188 -8.75 -32.98 -20.46
N PHE A 189 -9.46 -32.81 -19.34
CA PHE A 189 -8.88 -32.89 -17.99
C PHE A 189 -8.82 -34.35 -17.53
N GLY A 190 -7.67 -34.99 -17.71
CA GLY A 190 -7.41 -36.39 -17.35
C GLY A 190 -7.53 -36.71 -15.84
N PHE A 191 -8.75 -36.73 -15.32
CA PHE A 191 -9.08 -37.34 -14.04
C PHE A 191 -9.29 -38.85 -14.23
N THR A 192 -8.19 -39.58 -14.38
CA THR A 192 -8.22 -41.04 -14.25
C THR A 192 -7.94 -41.43 -12.81
N GLY A 193 -9.00 -41.85 -12.12
CA GLY A 193 -8.94 -43.03 -11.25
C GLY A 193 -8.94 -42.80 -9.74
N VAL A 194 -10.13 -42.73 -9.13
CA VAL A 194 -10.47 -43.56 -7.96
C VAL A 194 -11.98 -43.82 -7.95
N ARG A 195 -12.43 -45.01 -8.38
CA ARG A 195 -13.53 -45.75 -7.72
C ARG A 195 -13.29 -47.25 -7.86
N ALA A 196 -13.26 -47.91 -6.70
CA ALA A 196 -13.02 -49.32 -6.55
C ALA A 196 -14.27 -50.17 -6.89
N LYS A 197 -13.97 -51.35 -7.46
CA LYS A 197 -14.67 -52.64 -7.44
C LYS A 197 -16.19 -52.70 -7.62
N THR A 198 -16.58 -53.44 -8.65
CA THR A 198 -17.62 -54.49 -8.55
C THR A 198 -17.13 -55.70 -9.37
N GLN A 199 -16.92 -56.83 -8.69
CA GLN A 199 -16.77 -58.16 -9.30
C GLN A 199 -18.11 -58.89 -9.09
N GLY A 200 -18.50 -59.70 -10.08
CA GLY A 200 -19.45 -60.81 -9.92
C GLY A 200 -20.91 -60.43 -9.96
#